data_AF-A0A915JE94-F1
#
_entry.id   AF-A0A915JE94-F1
#
_cell.length_a   1.000
_cell.length_b   1.000
_cell.length_c   1.000
_cell.angle_alpha   90.00
_cell.angle_beta   90.00
_cell.angle_gamma   90.00
#
_symmetry.space_group_name_H-M   'P 1'
#
loop_
_entity.id
_entity.type
_entity.pdbx_description
1 polymer ?
#
loop_
_entity_poly.entity_id
_entity_poly.type
_entity_poly.pdbx_seq_one_letter_code
_entity_poly.pdbx_strand_id
1 'polypeptide(L)'
;MDTRFCNKSFPAFNGFLSNAAMICAGYRAGKYDACQGDSGGPLIMPMRDSNNLSKIYFVLVGAVSFGDGCAEPNRPGIYTRISTYLDWLNTKFPVLIERN
;
A
#
# COMPACT_ATOMS: atom_id res chain seq x y z
N MET A 1 -0.06 7.11 0.19
CA MET A 1 0.17 8.34 0.97
C MET A 1 1.41 8.15 1.84
N ASP A 2 2.19 9.20 2.13
CA ASP A 2 3.36 9.09 3.04
C ASP A 2 2.88 8.73 4.45
N THR A 3 3.45 7.69 5.06
CA THR A 3 3.09 7.26 6.42
C THR A 3 3.37 8.34 7.47
N ARG A 4 4.35 9.24 7.24
CA ARG A 4 4.59 10.40 8.10
C ARG A 4 3.38 11.34 8.13
N PHE A 5 2.76 11.54 6.98
CA PHE A 5 1.54 12.33 6.89
C PHE A 5 0.40 11.63 7.63
N CYS A 6 0.25 10.31 7.54
CA CYS A 6 -0.80 9.59 8.25
C CYS A 6 -0.60 9.62 9.77
N ASN A 7 0.62 9.39 10.25
CA ASN A 7 0.96 9.50 11.67
C ASN A 7 0.66 10.89 12.24
N LYS A 8 0.92 11.95 11.45
CA LYS A 8 0.63 13.34 11.87
C LYS A 8 -0.86 13.69 11.77
N SER A 9 -1.54 13.20 10.74
CA SER A 9 -2.90 13.63 10.41
C SER A 9 -3.98 12.87 11.17
N PHE A 10 -3.68 11.65 11.63
CA PHE A 10 -4.66 10.76 12.23
C PHE A 10 -4.17 10.31 13.61
N PRO A 11 -4.76 10.85 14.70
CA PRO A 11 -4.38 10.51 16.07
C PRO A 11 -4.45 9.02 16.38
N ALA A 12 -5.32 8.27 15.69
CA ALA A 12 -5.48 6.83 15.84
C ALA A 12 -4.18 6.04 15.64
N PHE A 13 -3.24 6.56 14.83
CA PHE A 13 -1.97 5.89 14.60
C PHE A 13 -0.89 6.26 15.62
N ASN A 14 -0.99 7.41 16.29
CA ASN A 14 -0.06 7.84 17.35
C ASN A 14 1.45 7.61 17.03
N GLY A 15 1.87 7.83 15.79
CA GLY A 15 3.26 7.61 15.36
C GLY A 15 3.67 6.16 15.09
N PHE A 16 2.76 5.19 15.23
CA PHE A 16 3.01 3.76 15.07
C PHE A 16 3.42 3.36 13.65
N LEU A 17 2.94 4.06 12.62
CA LEU A 17 3.16 3.60 11.23
C LEU A 17 4.63 3.76 10.85
N SER A 18 5.28 2.64 10.52
CA SER A 18 6.64 2.63 10.01
C SER A 18 6.68 2.93 8.52
N ASN A 19 7.36 4.00 8.12
CA ASN A 19 7.55 4.30 6.71
C ASN A 19 8.33 3.21 5.96
N ALA A 20 9.20 2.50 6.68
CA ALA A 20 10.04 1.45 6.11
C ALA A 20 9.24 0.18 5.77
N ALA A 21 8.11 -0.08 6.42
CA ALA A 21 7.39 -1.35 6.28
C ALA A 21 5.90 -1.20 5.90
N MET A 22 5.33 -0.01 6.02
CA MET A 22 3.90 0.22 5.84
C MET A 22 3.62 1.29 4.78
N ILE A 23 2.43 1.19 4.19
CA ILE A 23 1.79 2.16 3.31
C ILE A 23 0.45 2.51 3.92
N CYS A 24 0.12 3.80 3.90
CA CYS A 24 -1.19 4.30 4.28
C CYS A 24 -1.92 4.76 3.00
N ALA A 25 -3.17 4.32 2.83
CA ALA A 25 -3.99 4.69 1.68
C ALA A 25 -5.46 4.84 2.08
N GLY A 26 -6.14 5.80 1.47
CA GLY A 26 -7.51 6.18 1.81
C GLY A 26 -7.70 7.69 1.63
N TYR A 27 -8.96 8.11 1.56
CA TYR A 27 -9.30 9.53 1.45
C TYR A 27 -9.64 10.09 2.83
N ARG A 28 -9.35 11.37 3.06
CA ARG A 28 -9.78 12.06 4.31
C ARG A 28 -11.29 11.96 4.54
N ALA A 29 -12.07 11.99 3.46
CA ALA A 29 -13.52 11.86 3.53
C ALA A 29 -14.02 10.40 3.68
N GLY A 30 -13.13 9.41 3.74
CA GLY A 30 -13.48 8.00 3.73
C GLY A 30 -13.92 7.50 2.35
N LYS A 31 -15.02 6.73 2.30
CA LYS A 31 -15.71 6.17 1.12
C LYS A 31 -15.08 4.95 0.45
N TYR A 32 -13.75 4.86 0.41
CA TYR A 32 -13.05 3.75 -0.24
C TYR A 32 -11.97 3.22 0.68
N ASP A 33 -12.05 1.92 0.97
CA ASP A 33 -11.11 1.21 1.82
C ASP A 33 -11.21 -0.30 1.57
N ALA A 34 -10.16 -1.03 1.97
CA ALA A 34 -10.27 -2.46 2.15
C ALA A 34 -10.99 -2.74 3.48
N CYS A 35 -11.68 -3.87 3.58
CA CYS A 35 -12.45 -4.20 4.78
C CYS A 35 -12.26 -5.66 5.22
N GLN A 36 -13.18 -6.12 6.07
CA GLN A 36 -13.17 -7.48 6.61
C GLN A 36 -13.26 -8.50 5.47
N GLY A 37 -12.33 -9.46 5.48
CA GLY A 37 -12.20 -10.46 4.42
C GLY A 37 -11.15 -10.12 3.35
N ASP A 38 -10.71 -8.88 3.24
CA ASP A 38 -9.71 -8.46 2.23
C ASP A 38 -8.25 -8.66 2.68
N SER A 39 -8.03 -9.13 3.92
CA SER A 39 -6.70 -9.27 4.52
C SER A 39 -5.76 -10.11 3.64
N GLY A 40 -4.55 -9.60 3.38
CA GLY A 40 -3.58 -10.20 2.46
C GLY A 40 -3.85 -9.90 0.98
N GLY A 41 -4.99 -9.31 0.64
CA GLY A 41 -5.34 -8.91 -0.72
C GLY A 41 -4.42 -7.83 -1.31
N PRO A 42 -4.38 -7.68 -2.65
CA PRO A 42 -3.42 -6.80 -3.31
C PRO A 42 -3.86 -5.33 -3.30
N LEU A 43 -2.94 -4.43 -2.96
CA LEU A 43 -3.03 -3.00 -3.29
C LEU A 43 -2.22 -2.73 -4.56
N ILE A 44 -2.92 -2.39 -5.64
CA ILE A 44 -2.34 -2.23 -6.97
C ILE A 44 -2.39 -0.76 -7.39
N MET A 45 -1.30 -0.26 -7.98
CA MET A 45 -1.19 1.12 -8.48
C MET A 45 -0.96 1.11 -10.00
N PRO A 46 -1.76 1.85 -10.80
CA PRO A 46 -1.47 2.06 -12.21
C PRO A 46 -0.27 3.00 -12.38
N MET A 47 0.70 2.61 -13.19
CA MET A 47 1.90 3.37 -13.53
C MET A 47 2.00 3.55 -15.04
N ARG A 48 2.43 4.71 -15.50
CA ARG A 48 2.67 4.97 -16.92
C ARG A 48 4.09 4.60 -17.29
N ASP A 49 4.27 4.04 -18.49
CA ASP A 49 5.59 3.85 -19.06
C ASP A 49 6.24 5.21 -19.33
N SER A 50 7.49 5.41 -18.90
CA SER A 50 8.22 6.65 -19.15
C SER A 50 8.53 6.88 -20.63
N ASN A 51 8.62 5.79 -21.41
CA ASN A 51 8.93 5.82 -22.84
C ASN A 51 7.65 5.76 -23.70
N ASN A 52 6.50 5.42 -23.13
CA ASN A 52 5.20 5.40 -23.82
C ASN A 52 4.04 5.73 -22.88
N LEU A 53 3.68 7.01 -22.79
CA LEU A 53 2.64 7.49 -21.87
C LEU A 53 1.25 6.89 -22.08
N SER A 54 0.98 6.29 -23.25
CA SER A 54 -0.27 5.58 -23.55
C SER A 54 -0.30 4.17 -22.95
N LYS A 55 0.85 3.62 -22.56
CA LYS A 55 0.96 2.31 -21.92
C LYS A 55 0.87 2.44 -20.40
N ILE A 56 -0.02 1.64 -19.81
CA ILE A 56 -0.24 1.56 -18.36
C ILE A 56 0.14 0.16 -17.88
N TYR A 57 0.89 0.09 -16.79
CA TYR A 57 1.18 -1.13 -16.05
C TYR A 57 0.53 -1.08 -14.68
N PHE A 58 0.18 -2.24 -14.15
CA PHE A 58 -0.36 -2.37 -12.81
C PHE A 58 0.71 -2.95 -11.90
N VAL A 59 1.11 -2.20 -10.89
CA VAL A 59 2.17 -2.58 -9.96
C VAL A 59 1.57 -2.94 -8.61
N LEU A 60 1.89 -4.12 -8.10
CA LEU A 60 1.57 -4.50 -6.73
C LEU A 60 2.44 -3.69 -5.76
N VAL A 61 1.86 -2.73 -5.07
CA VAL A 61 2.59 -1.82 -4.17
C VAL A 61 2.42 -2.19 -2.71
N GLY A 62 1.30 -2.84 -2.36
CA GLY A 62 1.00 -3.23 -0.99
C GLY A 62 0.19 -4.51 -0.87
N ALA A 63 0.10 -5.02 0.35
CA ALA A 63 -0.86 -6.06 0.74
C ALA A 63 -1.73 -5.54 1.88
N VAL A 64 -3.05 -5.76 1.83
CA VAL A 64 -3.99 -5.33 2.88
C VAL A 64 -3.56 -5.91 4.22
N SER A 65 -3.43 -5.06 5.24
CA SER A 65 -2.98 -5.47 6.56
C SER A 65 -4.04 -5.22 7.62
N PHE A 66 -4.32 -3.96 7.97
CA PHE A 66 -5.28 -3.60 9.00
C PHE A 66 -5.82 -2.18 8.81
N GLY A 67 -6.84 -1.83 9.60
CA GLY A 67 -7.44 -0.50 9.67
C GLY A 67 -8.33 -0.40 10.91
N ASP A 68 -8.72 0.83 11.27
CA ASP A 68 -9.74 1.09 12.30
C ASP A 68 -11.03 1.49 11.58
N GLY A 69 -12.05 0.63 11.62
CA GLY A 69 -13.24 0.76 10.78
C GLY A 69 -12.96 0.49 9.29
N CYS A 70 -13.96 0.74 8.44
CA CYS A 70 -13.82 0.61 6.99
C CYS A 70 -14.40 1.84 6.30
N ALA A 71 -13.62 2.48 5.43
CA ALA A 71 -14.07 3.60 4.61
C ALA A 71 -14.60 4.80 5.42
N GLU A 72 -14.18 4.91 6.68
CA GLU A 72 -14.59 5.99 7.57
C GLU A 72 -13.77 7.26 7.33
N PRO A 73 -14.35 8.45 7.50
CA PRO A 73 -13.60 9.69 7.43
C PRO A 73 -12.42 9.68 8.40
N ASN A 74 -11.27 10.13 7.91
CA ASN A 74 -10.01 10.20 8.66
C ASN A 74 -9.50 8.85 9.22
N ARG A 75 -9.96 7.72 8.67
CA ARG A 75 -9.48 6.39 9.03
C ARG A 75 -9.03 5.64 7.77
N PRO A 76 -7.80 5.87 7.29
CA PRO A 76 -7.29 5.18 6.11
C PRO A 76 -6.86 3.75 6.45
N GLY A 77 -6.99 2.85 5.46
CA GLY A 77 -6.42 1.52 5.51
C GLY A 77 -4.89 1.51 5.52
N ILE A 78 -4.33 0.52 6.20
CA ILE A 78 -2.89 0.28 6.32
C ILE A 78 -2.52 -1.02 5.60
N TYR A 79 -1.46 -0.92 4.82
CA TYR A 79 -0.98 -1.96 3.93
C TYR A 79 0.49 -2.24 4.19
N THR A 80 0.91 -3.49 4.05
CA THR A 80 2.33 -3.87 4.05
C THR A 80 3.00 -3.29 2.81
N ARG A 81 4.18 -2.69 2.94
CA ARG A 81 4.97 -2.15 1.83
C ARG A 81 5.71 -3.28 1.11
N ILE A 82 5.25 -3.66 -0.09
CA ILE A 82 5.86 -4.77 -0.85
C ILE A 82 7.31 -4.48 -1.25
N SER A 83 7.62 -3.22 -1.57
CA SER A 83 8.99 -2.82 -1.97
C SER A 83 10.06 -3.16 -0.93
N THR A 84 9.68 -3.22 0.36
CA THR A 84 10.58 -3.56 1.48
C THR A 84 11.02 -5.02 1.46
N TYR A 85 10.19 -5.89 0.89
CA TYR A 85 10.38 -7.33 0.91
C TYR A 85 10.87 -7.89 -0.42
N LEU A 86 11.23 -7.04 -1.39
CA LEU A 86 11.66 -7.50 -2.72
C LEU A 86 12.88 -8.41 -2.65
N ASP A 87 13.86 -8.12 -1.80
CA ASP A 87 15.04 -8.98 -1.66
C ASP A 87 14.66 -10.36 -1.12
N TRP A 88 13.82 -10.42 -0.08
CA TRP A 88 13.30 -11.67 0.45
C TRP A 88 12.48 -12.43 -0.60
N LEU A 89 11.60 -11.74 -1.34
CA LEU A 89 10.83 -12.33 -2.44
C LEU A 89 11.75 -12.91 -3.51
N ASN A 90 12.83 -12.22 -3.89
CA ASN A 90 13.83 -12.71 -4.84
C ASN A 90 14.52 -13.99 -4.36
N THR A 91 14.74 -14.15 -3.04
CA THR A 91 15.28 -15.41 -2.50
C THR A 91 14.31 -16.58 -2.57
N LYS A 92 12.99 -16.32 -2.64
CA LYS A 92 11.94 -17.34 -2.68
C LYS A 92 11.46 -17.64 -4.10
N PHE A 93 11.50 -16.65 -4.98
CA PHE A 93 10.99 -16.69 -6.35
C PHE A 93 11.99 -16.11 -7.35
N PRO A 94 13.20 -16.71 -7.47
CA PRO A 94 14.30 -16.13 -8.26
C PRO A 94 13.99 -15.96 -9.76
N VAL A 95 13.08 -16.76 -10.32
CA VAL A 95 12.77 -16.77 -11.77
C VAL A 95 11.60 -15.84 -12.14
N LEU A 96 10.83 -15.34 -11.17
CA LEU A 96 9.63 -14.53 -11.44
C LEU A 96 9.87 -13.02 -11.40
N ILE A 97 11.02 -12.57 -10.87
CA ILE A 97 11.39 -11.16 -10.73
C ILE A 97 12.69 -10.90 -11.50
N GLU A 98 12.82 -11.45 -12.72
CA GLU A 98 13.84 -10.95 -13.64
C GLU A 98 13.39 -9.59 -14.19
N ARG A 99 14.13 -8.55 -13.81
CA ARG A 99 14.00 -7.20 -14.36
C ARG A 99 14.44 -7.27 -15.82
N ASN A 100 13.48 -7.38 -16.73
CA ASN A 100 13.71 -7.09 -18.14
C ASN A 100 13.98 -5.59 -18.32
#